data_AF-A0A0X3PJJ6-F1
#
_entry.id   AF-A0A0X3PJJ6-F1
#
_cell.length_a   1.000
_cell.length_b   1.000
_cell.length_c   1.000
_cell.angle_alpha   90.00
_cell.angle_beta   90.00
_cell.angle_gamma   90.00
#
_symmetry.space_group_name_H-M   'P 1'
#
loop_
_entity.id
_entity.type
_entity.pdbx_description
1 polymer ?
#
loop_
_entity_poly.entity_id
_entity_poly.type
_entity_poly.pdbx_seq_one_letter_code
_entity_poly.pdbx_strand_id
1 'polypeptide(L)'
;MVLYRNIIPFLGRSIFGRLLSSSVTTDPFSNCHTNVSNETVNALTEVQTVAWVRSIRKHKTRTFLDVNDGSSPRNLQVVCPSDAMPEHVAVGSAVSVRGRLVLRPLRRRHQQQEDEEERKPGEDETPEFTSELVADVIRNLSGQPSAEIGSTTDADHSLLGAMSASRPKLGLLRSDRGLAWRHRVPEMAALLRLRAACKSIVHRVMQERAYLEVDTPILTRTDCEGAGETFLIQSTKPTLSATPDGSGELHSEENTDVHLTVSAQLHLEALALGMGRVYSLSPTFRAEPSHSRFHLAEFLMLEAESVLLDSSAALCTEMETIVASIVSSFLEKLDSRASDLPVRCFLLHLFF
;
A
#
# COMPACT_ATOMS: atom_id res chain seq x y z
N MET A 1 -26.65 4.26 5.33
CA MET A 1 -26.76 4.67 6.75
C MET A 1 -27.92 3.92 7.40
N VAL A 2 -27.66 2.93 8.26
CA VAL A 2 -28.67 2.30 9.14
C VAL A 2 -28.00 2.00 10.48
N LEU A 3 -28.62 2.41 11.59
CA LEU A 3 -28.29 1.91 12.93
C LEU A 3 -29.29 0.82 13.30
N TYR A 4 -28.83 -0.20 14.03
CA TYR A 4 -29.24 -0.53 15.41
C TYR A 4 -28.49 -1.83 15.83
N ARG A 5 -28.17 -2.19 17.08
CA ARG A 5 -28.10 -1.61 18.44
C ARG A 5 -28.28 -2.79 19.42
N ASN A 6 -27.68 -2.71 20.63
CA ASN A 6 -27.88 -3.55 21.86
C ASN A 6 -26.77 -4.61 22.12
N ILE A 7 -26.38 -4.99 23.35
CA ILE A 7 -26.96 -4.87 24.72
C ILE A 7 -25.78 -5.03 25.76
N ILE A 8 -25.57 -4.40 26.94
CA ILE A 8 -25.95 -3.08 27.53
C ILE A 8 -24.69 -2.35 28.16
N PRO A 9 -24.41 -2.09 29.49
CA PRO A 9 -23.27 -1.20 29.91
C PRO A 9 -22.32 -1.69 31.06
N PHE A 10 -21.25 -0.92 31.38
CA PHE A 10 -20.89 -0.61 32.79
C PHE A 10 -19.95 0.62 32.96
N LEU A 11 -20.34 1.56 33.84
CA LEU A 11 -19.62 2.78 34.32
C LEU A 11 -19.03 3.78 33.28
N GLY A 12 -18.80 5.06 33.61
CA GLY A 12 -19.23 5.79 34.82
C GLY A 12 -18.51 7.13 35.06
N ARG A 13 -19.27 8.24 34.96
CA ARG A 13 -18.94 9.65 35.33
C ARG A 13 -17.97 10.45 34.43
N SER A 14 -18.33 11.71 34.26
CA SER A 14 -17.59 12.79 33.58
C SER A 14 -16.81 13.65 34.58
N ILE A 15 -15.62 14.13 34.18
CA ILE A 15 -14.96 15.34 34.70
C ILE A 15 -14.34 16.10 33.50
N PHE A 16 -14.23 17.42 33.65
CA PHE A 16 -13.53 18.43 32.81
C PHE A 16 -12.23 17.94 32.13
N GLY A 17 -11.79 18.51 31.00
CA GLY A 17 -12.36 19.59 30.18
C GLY A 17 -11.30 20.52 29.58
N ARG A 18 -11.60 21.17 28.44
CA ARG A 18 -10.75 22.10 27.65
C ARG A 18 -9.43 21.53 27.09
N LEU A 19 -9.33 21.50 25.77
CA LEU A 19 -8.20 22.10 25.03
C LEU A 19 -8.66 22.48 23.62
N LEU A 20 -8.35 23.71 23.21
CA LEU A 20 -8.40 24.22 21.84
C LEU A 20 -6.96 24.61 21.44
N SER A 21 -6.75 24.94 20.17
CA SER A 21 -5.43 25.19 19.54
C SER A 21 -4.68 23.88 19.21
N SER A 22 -4.02 23.74 18.05
CA SER A 22 -3.97 24.62 16.86
C SER A 22 -3.56 23.83 15.62
N SER A 23 -3.96 24.31 14.44
CA SER A 23 -3.48 23.82 13.15
C SER A 23 -2.04 24.27 12.87
N VAL A 24 -1.10 23.32 12.82
CA VAL A 24 0.21 23.50 12.18
C VAL A 24 0.54 22.22 11.41
N THR A 25 0.47 22.29 10.07
CA THR A 25 0.96 21.23 9.17
C THR A 25 2.32 21.67 8.62
N THR A 26 3.40 21.15 9.21
CA THR A 26 4.77 21.36 8.75
C THR A 26 5.49 20.02 8.66
N ASP A 27 6.12 19.75 7.51
CA ASP A 27 6.86 18.52 7.27
C ASP A 27 8.05 18.38 8.23
N PRO A 28 8.20 17.28 9.00
CA PRO A 28 9.24 17.14 10.03
C PRO A 28 10.66 16.92 9.47
N PHE A 29 10.84 17.02 8.14
CA PHE A 29 12.12 16.80 7.46
C PHE A 29 12.67 18.05 6.75
N SER A 30 11.99 19.21 6.84
CA SER A 30 12.50 20.46 6.26
C SER A 30 13.38 21.24 7.23
N ASN A 31 14.59 21.58 6.80
CA ASN A 31 15.62 22.41 7.46
C ASN A 31 16.46 21.77 8.58
N CYS A 32 17.65 21.27 8.22
CA CYS A 32 18.76 21.04 9.15
C CYS A 32 20.14 21.43 8.57
N HIS A 33 20.22 22.54 7.82
CA HIS A 33 21.50 23.15 7.46
C HIS A 33 22.11 23.89 8.67
N THR A 34 22.92 23.18 9.45
CA THR A 34 23.79 23.77 10.49
C THR A 34 25.19 23.19 10.35
N ASN A 35 26.20 24.05 10.18
CA ASN A 35 27.60 23.64 10.11
C ASN A 35 28.04 23.08 11.48
N VAL A 36 28.55 21.85 11.51
CA VAL A 36 29.04 21.17 12.73
C VAL A 36 30.52 20.86 12.60
N SER A 37 31.32 21.38 13.53
CA SER A 37 32.73 21.06 13.68
C SER A 37 32.94 19.63 14.19
N ASN A 38 34.04 18.98 13.79
CA ASN A 38 34.37 17.60 14.17
C ASN A 38 34.63 17.40 15.67
N GLU A 39 33.58 17.18 16.47
CA GLU A 39 33.60 16.32 17.66
C GLU A 39 32.18 16.02 18.17
N THR A 40 31.98 14.81 18.72
CA THR A 40 30.70 14.32 19.32
C THR A 40 29.42 14.51 18.49
N VAL A 41 29.12 13.55 17.59
CA VAL A 41 27.75 13.39 17.05
C VAL A 41 26.81 13.02 18.20
N ASN A 42 25.84 13.89 18.48
CA ASN A 42 24.91 13.75 19.60
C ASN A 42 24.10 12.44 19.53
N ALA A 43 23.87 11.84 20.71
CA ALA A 43 22.98 10.69 20.85
C ALA A 43 21.53 11.14 20.63
N LEU A 44 20.97 10.83 19.46
CA LEU A 44 19.58 11.14 19.16
C LEU A 44 18.64 10.20 19.92
N THR A 45 17.49 10.78 20.28
CA THR A 45 16.30 10.26 20.98
C THR A 45 16.23 8.75 21.20
N GLU A 46 15.86 8.33 22.42
CA GLU A 46 15.46 6.94 22.66
C GLU A 46 14.18 6.62 21.86
N VAL A 47 14.26 5.62 20.98
CA VAL A 47 13.20 5.20 20.07
C VAL A 47 12.79 3.77 20.39
N GLN A 48 11.49 3.50 20.30
CA GLN A 48 10.95 2.14 20.20
C GLN A 48 10.30 1.94 18.83
N THR A 49 10.56 0.80 18.19
CA THR A 49 9.94 0.38 16.94
C THR A 49 9.49 -1.08 17.01
N VAL A 50 8.49 -1.45 16.22
CA VAL A 50 8.01 -2.82 16.03
C VAL A 50 8.10 -3.14 14.54
N ALA A 51 8.92 -4.13 14.19
CA ALA A 51 9.31 -4.39 12.80
C ALA A 51 9.53 -5.88 12.52
N TRP A 52 9.54 -6.24 11.24
CA TRP A 52 9.85 -7.59 10.77
C TRP A 52 11.33 -7.72 10.41
N VAL A 53 11.98 -8.78 10.87
CA VAL A 53 13.40 -9.05 10.57
C VAL A 53 13.58 -9.43 9.10
N ARG A 54 14.40 -8.67 8.39
CA ARG A 54 14.74 -8.83 6.96
C ARG A 54 16.03 -9.61 6.75
N SER A 55 17.04 -9.38 7.59
CA SER A 55 18.31 -10.10 7.58
C SER A 55 18.89 -10.16 8.99
N ILE A 56 19.79 -11.11 9.24
CA ILE A 56 20.58 -11.19 10.47
C ILE A 56 22.04 -11.49 10.09
N ARG A 57 22.98 -10.64 10.49
CA ARG A 57 24.42 -10.84 10.37
C ARG A 57 25.03 -10.95 11.78
N LYS A 58 25.41 -12.16 12.20
CA LYS A 58 26.03 -12.41 13.52
C LYS A 58 27.55 -12.37 13.41
N HIS A 59 28.21 -11.53 14.22
CA HIS A 59 29.65 -11.51 14.42
C HIS A 59 30.00 -11.85 15.88
N LYS A 60 31.29 -12.06 16.18
CA LYS A 60 31.78 -12.51 17.49
C LYS A 60 31.30 -11.66 18.69
N THR A 61 31.15 -10.35 18.51
CA THR A 61 30.80 -9.39 19.58
C THR A 61 29.54 -8.56 19.32
N ARG A 62 29.06 -8.52 18.07
CA ARG A 62 27.90 -7.74 17.64
C ARG A 62 27.06 -8.52 16.65
N THR A 63 25.74 -8.36 16.76
CA THR A 63 24.78 -8.85 15.78
C THR A 63 24.07 -7.65 15.15
N PHE A 64 23.96 -7.68 13.84
CA PHE A 64 23.26 -6.68 13.05
C PHE A 64 21.97 -7.31 12.52
N LEU A 65 20.83 -6.67 12.71
CA LEU A 65 19.57 -7.03 12.08
C LEU A 65 19.20 -5.92 11.12
N ASP A 66 18.83 -6.25 9.88
CA ASP A 66 18.08 -5.29 9.06
C ASP A 66 16.60 -5.54 9.36
N VAL A 67 15.83 -4.52 9.74
CA VAL A 67 14.39 -4.63 10.06
C VAL A 67 13.54 -3.68 9.22
N ASN A 68 12.29 -4.03 8.97
CA ASN A 68 11.35 -3.18 8.23
C ASN A 68 9.93 -3.27 8.82
N ASP A 69 9.29 -2.13 9.01
CA ASP A 69 7.95 -1.97 9.58
C ASP A 69 6.85 -1.76 8.51
N GLY A 70 7.23 -1.62 7.23
CA GLY A 70 6.36 -1.31 6.11
C GLY A 70 6.28 0.17 5.72
N SER A 71 6.77 1.10 6.56
CA SER A 71 6.71 2.54 6.30
C SER A 71 7.61 2.97 5.13
N SER A 72 8.83 2.44 5.09
CA SER A 72 9.92 2.87 4.23
C SER A 72 10.40 1.75 3.28
N PRO A 73 10.94 2.05 2.08
CA PRO A 73 11.62 1.04 1.26
C PRO A 73 12.95 0.60 1.90
N ARG A 74 13.54 1.46 2.74
CA ARG A 74 14.78 1.21 3.45
C ARG A 74 14.51 0.34 4.68
N ASN A 75 15.46 -0.54 4.99
CA ASN A 75 15.47 -1.24 6.27
C ASN A 75 16.19 -0.35 7.29
N LEU A 76 15.71 -0.31 8.52
CA LEU A 76 16.48 0.23 9.64
C LEU A 76 17.50 -0.82 10.05
N GLN A 77 18.78 -0.43 10.18
CA GLN A 77 19.79 -1.31 10.76
C GLN A 77 19.73 -1.22 12.28
N VAL A 78 19.58 -2.37 12.93
CA VAL A 78 19.60 -2.53 14.38
C VAL A 78 20.92 -3.22 14.77
N VAL A 79 21.60 -2.67 15.78
CA VAL A 79 22.89 -3.18 16.27
C VAL A 79 22.77 -3.55 17.74
N CYS A 80 23.01 -4.82 18.08
CA CYS A 80 23.03 -5.31 19.46
C CYS A 80 24.36 -6.03 19.80
N PRO A 81 24.73 -6.14 21.08
CA PRO A 81 25.64 -7.18 21.55
C PRO A 81 25.13 -8.57 21.15
N SER A 82 26.01 -9.48 20.72
CA SER A 82 25.59 -10.83 20.26
C SER A 82 25.00 -11.71 21.36
N ASP A 83 25.34 -11.42 22.61
CA ASP A 83 24.82 -11.98 23.87
C ASP A 83 23.45 -11.42 24.26
N ALA A 84 23.09 -10.21 23.80
CA ALA A 84 21.78 -9.58 24.04
C ALA A 84 20.72 -9.93 22.98
N MET A 85 21.01 -10.88 22.08
CA MET A 85 20.12 -11.30 21.00
C MET A 85 19.12 -12.37 21.49
N PRO A 86 17.79 -12.13 21.45
CA PRO A 86 16.82 -13.09 21.96
C PRO A 86 16.78 -14.41 21.19
N GLU A 87 16.40 -15.47 21.89
CA GLU A 87 16.22 -16.80 21.31
C GLU A 87 15.10 -16.84 20.27
N HIS A 88 15.21 -17.79 19.34
CA HIS A 88 14.25 -18.05 18.26
C HIS A 88 13.93 -16.85 17.33
N VAL A 89 14.73 -15.78 17.33
CA VAL A 89 14.65 -14.70 16.34
C VAL A 89 15.34 -15.11 15.04
N ALA A 90 14.60 -15.09 13.94
CA ALA A 90 15.04 -15.44 12.59
C ALA A 90 14.46 -14.46 11.53
N VAL A 91 14.83 -14.64 10.26
CA VAL A 91 14.23 -13.86 9.15
C VAL A 91 12.73 -14.13 9.10
N GLY A 92 11.92 -13.07 9.02
CA GLY A 92 10.46 -13.15 9.11
C GLY A 92 9.88 -13.14 10.53
N SER A 93 10.71 -13.14 11.59
CA SER A 93 10.23 -12.88 12.96
C SER A 93 9.78 -11.42 13.13
N ALA A 94 8.78 -11.20 13.98
CA ALA A 94 8.46 -9.86 14.49
C ALA A 94 9.31 -9.54 15.72
N VAL A 95 9.83 -8.32 15.81
CA VAL A 95 10.58 -7.85 16.98
C VAL A 95 10.12 -6.46 17.42
N SER A 96 10.06 -6.25 18.74
CA SER A 96 10.08 -4.91 19.33
C SER A 96 11.52 -4.57 19.67
N VAL A 97 12.01 -3.42 19.22
CA VAL A 97 13.35 -2.91 19.52
C VAL A 97 13.22 -1.58 20.22
N ARG A 98 13.89 -1.41 21.37
CA ARG A 98 14.07 -0.12 22.06
C ARG A 98 15.56 0.18 22.17
N GLY A 99 15.95 1.41 21.88
CA GLY A 99 17.35 1.82 21.86
C GLY A 99 17.53 3.27 21.44
N ARG A 100 18.76 3.66 21.12
CA ARG A 100 19.10 5.03 20.70
C ARG A 100 19.49 5.09 19.23
N LEU A 101 19.01 6.11 18.53
CA LEU A 101 19.33 6.31 17.12
C LEU A 101 20.68 7.03 17.00
N VAL A 102 21.56 6.52 16.15
CA VAL A 102 22.91 7.04 15.94
C VAL A 102 23.13 7.27 14.45
N LEU A 103 23.58 8.48 14.09
CA LEU A 103 24.01 8.78 12.73
C LEU A 103 25.47 8.35 12.55
N ARG A 104 25.76 7.68 11.43
CA ARG A 104 27.11 7.28 11.00
C ARG A 104 27.39 7.82 9.60
N PRO A 105 28.61 8.31 9.31
CA PRO A 105 29.02 8.54 7.93
C PRO A 105 28.90 7.25 7.12
N LEU A 106 28.33 7.34 5.92
CA LEU A 106 28.13 6.20 5.04
C LEU A 106 29.49 5.72 4.52
N ARG A 107 29.86 4.47 4.84
CA ARG A 107 31.02 3.83 4.23
C ARG A 107 30.65 3.33 2.84
N ARG A 108 31.09 4.05 1.79
CA ARG A 108 31.12 3.56 0.40
C ARG A 108 31.82 2.19 0.35
N ARG A 109 31.35 1.29 -0.51
CA ARG A 109 31.94 -0.04 -0.65
C ARG A 109 33.18 0.04 -1.53
N HIS A 110 34.19 -0.83 -1.33
CA HIS A 110 35.41 -0.86 -2.14
C HIS A 110 35.16 -0.83 -3.67
N GLN A 111 34.06 -1.41 -4.16
CA GLN A 111 33.70 -1.38 -5.58
C GLN A 111 33.50 0.04 -6.15
N GLN A 112 33.08 1.01 -5.33
CA GLN A 112 32.94 2.42 -5.73
C GLN A 112 34.28 3.18 -5.64
N GLN A 113 35.26 2.62 -4.93
CA GLN A 113 36.56 3.23 -4.72
C GLN A 113 37.50 3.03 -5.93
N GLU A 114 37.21 2.02 -6.77
CA GLU A 114 37.83 1.84 -8.09
C GLU A 114 37.27 2.86 -9.11
N ASP A 115 35.97 3.19 -9.04
CA ASP A 115 35.33 4.22 -9.89
C ASP A 115 35.73 5.67 -9.53
N GLU A 116 36.27 5.91 -8.32
CA GLU A 116 36.59 7.25 -7.82
C GLU A 116 37.95 7.80 -8.32
N GLU A 117 38.88 6.94 -8.72
CA GLU A 117 40.26 7.36 -9.11
C GLU A 117 40.32 8.11 -10.46
N GLU A 118 39.26 8.05 -11.28
CA GLU A 118 39.10 8.89 -12.50
C GLU A 118 38.33 10.21 -12.28
N ARG A 119 37.70 10.45 -11.11
CA ARG A 119 36.81 11.61 -10.92
C ARG A 119 37.58 12.88 -10.50
N LYS A 120 37.36 13.97 -11.23
CA LYS A 120 38.07 15.25 -11.00
C LYS A 120 37.69 15.89 -9.65
N PRO A 121 38.65 16.48 -8.90
CA PRO A 121 38.34 17.23 -7.69
C PRO A 121 37.63 18.54 -8.03
N GLY A 122 36.49 18.82 -7.39
CA GLY A 122 35.74 20.07 -7.60
C GLY A 122 34.24 20.07 -7.27
N GLU A 123 33.65 18.93 -6.91
CA GLU A 123 32.28 18.87 -6.37
C GLU A 123 32.33 18.85 -4.84
N ASP A 124 31.59 19.74 -4.17
CA ASP A 124 31.47 19.77 -2.70
C ASP A 124 30.69 18.55 -2.20
N GLU A 125 31.40 17.48 -1.81
CA GLU A 125 30.79 16.29 -1.24
C GLU A 125 30.20 16.57 0.15
N THR A 126 28.89 16.79 0.20
CA THR A 126 28.14 16.73 1.47
C THR A 126 28.23 15.30 2.02
N PRO A 127 28.71 15.10 3.27
CA PRO A 127 28.89 13.76 3.81
C PRO A 127 27.55 13.06 3.98
N GLU A 128 27.36 11.94 3.27
CA GLU A 128 26.15 11.14 3.37
C GLU A 128 26.12 10.35 4.69
N PHE A 129 24.99 10.34 5.39
CA PHE A 129 24.83 9.66 6.68
C PHE A 129 23.79 8.54 6.63
N THR A 130 24.06 7.44 7.32
CA THR A 130 23.10 6.37 7.61
C THR A 130 22.70 6.39 9.08
N SER A 131 21.45 6.03 9.38
CA SER A 131 20.96 5.87 10.74
C SER A 131 20.99 4.42 11.20
N GLU A 132 21.57 4.19 12.37
CA GLU A 132 21.66 2.89 13.06
C GLU A 132 20.91 2.98 14.40
N LEU A 133 20.05 2.00 14.70
CA LEU A 133 19.43 1.87 16.00
C LEU A 133 20.29 0.96 16.88
N VAL A 134 21.04 1.54 17.82
CA VAL A 134 21.77 0.79 18.83
C VAL A 134 20.76 0.29 19.86
N ALA A 135 20.47 -1.00 19.83
CA ALA A 135 19.44 -1.60 20.66
C ALA A 135 19.93 -1.79 22.10
N ASP A 136 19.19 -1.20 23.04
CA ASP A 136 19.36 -1.43 24.47
C ASP A 136 18.44 -2.61 24.93
N VAL A 137 17.32 -2.86 24.25
CA VAL A 137 16.44 -4.05 24.44
C VAL A 137 15.85 -4.52 23.10
N ILE A 138 15.90 -5.83 22.84
CA ILE A 138 15.13 -6.50 21.76
C ILE A 138 14.16 -7.52 22.41
N ARG A 139 12.93 -7.60 21.92
CA ARG A 139 11.94 -8.64 22.29
C ARG A 139 11.44 -9.33 21.05
N ASN A 140 11.47 -10.67 21.03
CA ASN A 140 10.78 -11.47 20.02
C ASN A 140 9.26 -11.35 20.24
N LEU A 141 8.51 -11.01 19.20
CA LEU A 141 7.04 -10.91 19.21
C LEU A 141 6.38 -12.02 18.39
N SER A 142 7.15 -12.81 17.63
CA SER A 142 6.64 -14.04 17.07
C SER A 142 6.37 -15.03 18.19
N GLY A 143 5.19 -15.65 18.19
CA GLY A 143 4.87 -16.72 19.13
C GLY A 143 5.89 -17.85 19.04
N GLN A 144 6.24 -18.44 20.18
CA GLN A 144 6.95 -19.72 20.19
C GLN A 144 6.11 -20.77 19.45
N PRO A 145 6.72 -21.73 18.73
CA PRO A 145 5.99 -22.83 18.12
C PRO A 145 5.37 -23.68 19.24
N SER A 146 4.06 -23.48 19.48
CA SER A 146 3.29 -24.25 20.45
C SER A 146 3.27 -25.72 20.05
N ALA A 147 3.81 -26.59 20.90
CA ALA A 147 4.01 -28.02 20.63
C ALA A 147 2.73 -28.87 20.54
N GLU A 148 1.55 -28.24 20.43
CA GLU A 148 0.23 -28.88 20.48
C GLU A 148 -0.68 -28.38 19.34
N ILE A 149 -0.32 -28.71 18.09
CA ILE A 149 -1.31 -28.90 17.02
C ILE A 149 -1.08 -30.30 16.44
N GLY A 150 -2.17 -31.07 16.30
CA GLY A 150 -2.13 -32.47 15.93
C GLY A 150 -1.61 -32.74 14.51
N SER A 151 -1.24 -33.99 14.25
CA SER A 151 -0.59 -34.42 13.01
C SER A 151 -1.47 -34.30 11.76
N THR A 152 -1.39 -33.17 11.07
CA THR A 152 -1.65 -33.07 9.63
C THR A 152 -0.35 -32.74 8.90
N THR A 153 0.18 -33.71 8.17
CA THR A 153 1.39 -33.52 7.35
C THR A 153 1.09 -32.64 6.13
N ASP A 154 1.45 -31.35 6.16
CA ASP A 154 1.94 -30.61 4.97
C ASP A 154 2.47 -29.18 5.23
N ALA A 155 3.73 -29.11 5.69
CA ALA A 155 4.62 -27.96 5.51
C ALA A 155 4.25 -26.60 6.15
N ASP A 156 3.65 -26.59 7.35
CA ASP A 156 3.50 -25.35 8.16
C ASP A 156 4.85 -24.77 8.62
N HIS A 157 5.89 -25.59 8.74
CA HIS A 157 7.27 -25.13 8.93
C HIS A 157 7.92 -24.65 7.61
N SER A 158 7.56 -23.47 7.09
CA SER A 158 8.52 -22.59 6.38
C SER A 158 8.05 -21.16 6.02
N LEU A 159 7.09 -20.53 6.73
CA LEU A 159 6.77 -19.12 6.43
C LEU A 159 7.98 -18.18 6.59
N LEU A 160 8.83 -18.42 7.60
CA LEU A 160 10.09 -17.71 7.80
C LEU A 160 11.14 -18.02 6.70
N GLY A 161 11.24 -19.29 6.29
CA GLY A 161 12.16 -19.72 5.23
C GLY A 161 11.77 -19.20 3.84
N ALA A 162 10.47 -19.10 3.56
CA ALA A 162 9.94 -18.51 2.32
C ALA A 162 10.31 -17.02 2.18
N MET A 163 10.40 -16.28 3.30
CA MET A 163 10.91 -14.90 3.33
C MET A 163 12.43 -14.80 3.23
N SER A 164 13.17 -15.88 3.46
CA SER A 164 14.63 -15.94 3.30
C SER A 164 15.08 -16.25 1.86
N ALA A 165 14.16 -16.64 0.97
CA ALA A 165 14.44 -16.81 -0.45
C ALA A 165 14.46 -15.44 -1.14
N SER A 166 15.49 -15.16 -1.95
CA SER A 166 15.67 -13.85 -2.61
C SER A 166 14.55 -13.48 -3.58
N ARG A 167 13.90 -14.46 -4.21
CA ARG A 167 12.77 -14.24 -5.14
C ARG A 167 11.79 -15.41 -5.10
N PRO A 168 10.74 -15.37 -4.26
CA PRO A 168 9.74 -16.45 -4.18
C PRO A 168 8.95 -16.64 -5.49
N LYS A 169 8.53 -17.88 -5.78
CA LYS A 169 7.75 -18.20 -6.99
C LYS A 169 6.41 -17.45 -6.99
N LEU A 170 6.01 -16.88 -8.13
CA LEU A 170 4.76 -16.12 -8.27
C LEU A 170 3.51 -16.90 -7.85
N GLY A 171 3.45 -18.22 -8.10
CA GLY A 171 2.35 -19.07 -7.65
C GLY A 171 2.20 -19.11 -6.12
N LEU A 172 3.32 -19.15 -5.38
CA LEU A 172 3.32 -19.08 -3.92
C LEU A 172 2.89 -17.69 -3.41
N LEU A 173 3.29 -16.62 -4.10
CA LEU A 173 2.86 -15.25 -3.77
C LEU A 173 1.40 -14.95 -4.14
N ARG A 174 0.75 -15.84 -4.90
CA ARG A 174 -0.67 -15.75 -5.29
C ARG A 174 -1.58 -16.68 -4.49
N SER A 175 -1.06 -17.73 -3.86
CA SER A 175 -1.84 -18.63 -3.00
C SER A 175 -2.14 -18.03 -1.62
N ASP A 176 -3.07 -18.66 -0.90
CA ASP A 176 -3.49 -18.26 0.45
C ASP A 176 -2.31 -18.25 1.44
N ARG A 177 -1.42 -19.25 1.32
CA ARG A 177 -0.15 -19.33 2.07
C ARG A 177 0.76 -18.12 1.80
N GLY A 178 0.65 -17.47 0.64
CA GLY A 178 1.34 -16.23 0.30
C GLY A 178 0.66 -14.97 0.85
N LEU A 179 -0.67 -14.95 0.93
CA LEU A 179 -1.46 -13.75 1.27
C LEU A 179 -1.01 -13.10 2.59
N ALA A 180 -0.72 -13.91 3.61
CA ALA A 180 -0.34 -13.49 4.97
C ALA A 180 1.01 -12.73 5.07
N TRP A 181 1.88 -12.79 4.05
CA TRP A 181 3.22 -12.19 4.11
C TRP A 181 3.74 -11.59 2.79
N ARG A 182 3.11 -11.87 1.64
CA ARG A 182 3.56 -11.36 0.32
C ARG A 182 3.78 -9.86 0.27
N HIS A 183 2.98 -9.10 1.02
CA HIS A 183 3.07 -7.64 1.15
C HIS A 183 4.40 -7.16 1.77
N ARG A 184 5.16 -8.05 2.41
CA ARG A 184 6.49 -7.80 3.00
C ARG A 184 7.62 -8.04 2.01
N VAL A 185 7.36 -8.58 0.82
CA VAL A 185 8.36 -8.72 -0.25
C VAL A 185 8.64 -7.32 -0.84
N PRO A 186 9.90 -6.87 -0.99
CA PRO A 186 10.20 -5.47 -1.33
C PRO A 186 9.51 -4.97 -2.60
N GLU A 187 9.45 -5.80 -3.63
CA GLU A 187 8.80 -5.52 -4.91
C GLU A 187 7.28 -5.39 -4.77
N MET A 188 6.65 -6.22 -3.93
CA MET A 188 5.22 -6.13 -3.63
C MET A 188 4.90 -4.89 -2.77
N ALA A 189 5.74 -4.60 -1.78
CA ALA A 189 5.64 -3.38 -0.96
C ALA A 189 5.83 -2.12 -1.82
N ALA A 190 6.75 -2.14 -2.79
CA ALA A 190 6.91 -1.08 -3.77
C ALA A 190 5.66 -0.94 -4.66
N LEU A 191 5.14 -2.04 -5.23
CA LEU A 191 3.94 -2.04 -6.07
C LEU A 191 2.69 -1.51 -5.34
N LEU A 192 2.50 -1.87 -4.06
CA LEU A 192 1.36 -1.39 -3.26
C LEU A 192 1.44 0.12 -3.00
N ARG A 193 2.63 0.63 -2.66
CA ARG A 193 2.85 2.08 -2.44
C ARG A 193 2.82 2.87 -3.76
N LEU A 194 3.28 2.28 -4.85
CA LEU A 194 3.12 2.80 -6.21
C LEU A 194 1.63 2.94 -6.55
N ARG A 195 0.82 1.88 -6.39
CA ARG A 195 -0.63 1.92 -6.63
C ARG A 195 -1.33 2.98 -5.78
N ALA A 196 -0.96 3.14 -4.50
CA ALA A 196 -1.48 4.19 -3.64
C ALA A 196 -1.06 5.60 -4.10
N ALA A 197 0.20 5.78 -4.51
CA ALA A 197 0.70 7.05 -5.05
C ALA A 197 0.01 7.43 -6.37
N CYS A 198 -0.22 6.48 -7.27
CA CYS A 198 -0.94 6.69 -8.53
C CYS A 198 -2.40 7.06 -8.29
N LYS A 199 -3.11 6.38 -7.37
CA LYS A 199 -4.46 6.81 -6.95
C LYS A 199 -4.46 8.28 -6.50
N SER A 200 -3.57 8.63 -5.56
CA SER A 200 -3.44 10.01 -5.06
C SER A 200 -3.14 11.04 -6.16
N ILE A 201 -2.41 10.66 -7.22
CA ILE A 201 -2.19 11.52 -8.39
C ILE A 201 -3.47 11.65 -9.23
N VAL A 202 -4.19 10.54 -9.50
CA VAL A 202 -5.47 10.57 -10.23
C VAL A 202 -6.47 11.50 -9.54
N HIS A 203 -6.71 11.33 -8.23
CA HIS A 203 -7.65 12.21 -7.51
C HIS A 203 -7.25 13.69 -7.62
N ARG A 204 -5.96 14.01 -7.50
CA ARG A 204 -5.46 15.39 -7.66
C ARG A 204 -5.68 15.93 -9.08
N VAL A 205 -5.29 15.19 -10.12
CA VAL A 205 -5.42 15.64 -11.52
C VAL A 205 -6.89 15.84 -11.91
N MET A 206 -7.79 14.98 -11.43
CA MET A 206 -9.23 15.15 -11.68
C MET A 206 -9.80 16.38 -10.95
N GLN A 207 -9.41 16.63 -9.70
CA GLN A 207 -9.79 17.82 -8.93
C GLN A 207 -9.25 19.12 -9.55
N GLU A 208 -7.98 19.15 -9.97
CA GLU A 208 -7.36 20.29 -10.69
C GLU A 208 -8.07 20.61 -12.00
N ARG A 209 -8.72 19.61 -12.62
CA ARG A 209 -9.51 19.72 -13.85
C ARG A 209 -11.02 19.83 -13.61
N ALA A 210 -11.39 20.18 -12.37
CA ALA A 210 -12.74 20.45 -11.89
C ALA A 210 -13.76 19.29 -12.05
N TYR A 211 -13.29 18.04 -12.02
CA TYR A 211 -14.17 16.87 -11.92
C TYR A 211 -14.50 16.56 -10.45
N LEU A 212 -15.79 16.42 -10.14
CA LEU A 212 -16.29 16.00 -8.83
C LEU A 212 -16.19 14.47 -8.68
N GLU A 213 -15.61 13.99 -7.58
CA GLU A 213 -15.58 12.56 -7.27
C GLU A 213 -16.96 12.08 -6.76
N VAL A 214 -17.47 10.99 -7.31
CA VAL A 214 -18.78 10.42 -6.96
C VAL A 214 -18.71 8.90 -6.79
N ASP A 215 -19.27 8.40 -5.68
CA ASP A 215 -19.49 6.96 -5.47
C ASP A 215 -20.69 6.48 -6.29
N THR A 216 -20.50 5.44 -7.10
CA THR A 216 -21.54 4.86 -7.97
C THR A 216 -21.93 3.43 -7.52
N PRO A 217 -23.20 3.00 -7.67
CA PRO A 217 -23.64 1.68 -7.23
C PRO A 217 -22.88 0.51 -7.89
N ILE A 218 -22.33 -0.38 -7.06
CA ILE A 218 -21.70 -1.63 -7.51
C ILE A 218 -22.76 -2.69 -7.86
N LEU A 219 -23.89 -2.69 -7.15
CA LEU A 219 -25.05 -3.56 -7.42
C LEU A 219 -25.96 -2.86 -8.42
N THR A 220 -26.23 -3.47 -9.58
CA THR A 220 -27.08 -2.86 -10.61
C THR A 220 -28.00 -3.87 -11.31
N ARG A 221 -29.04 -3.36 -11.96
CA ARG A 221 -29.87 -4.09 -12.95
C ARG A 221 -29.57 -3.67 -14.39
N THR A 222 -28.76 -2.63 -14.59
CA THR A 222 -28.39 -2.11 -15.91
C THR A 222 -27.12 -2.79 -16.41
N ASP A 223 -27.18 -3.52 -17.52
CA ASP A 223 -25.98 -3.76 -18.31
C ASP A 223 -25.64 -2.47 -19.07
N CYS A 224 -24.44 -1.93 -18.83
CA CYS A 224 -23.93 -0.73 -19.48
C CYS A 224 -23.17 -1.05 -20.78
N GLU A 225 -22.66 -2.27 -20.94
CA GLU A 225 -21.86 -2.69 -22.11
C GLU A 225 -22.71 -3.50 -23.12
N GLY A 226 -23.89 -3.95 -22.72
CA GLY A 226 -24.96 -4.49 -23.58
C GLY A 226 -24.69 -5.87 -24.20
N ALA A 227 -23.56 -6.48 -23.89
CA ALA A 227 -23.11 -7.78 -24.39
C ALA A 227 -22.15 -8.50 -23.43
N GLY A 228 -22.06 -8.05 -22.17
CA GLY A 228 -21.06 -8.54 -21.22
C GLY A 228 -21.51 -9.78 -20.44
N GLU A 229 -20.62 -10.74 -20.22
CA GLU A 229 -20.82 -11.72 -19.16
C GLU A 229 -20.70 -11.01 -17.80
N THR A 230 -21.80 -10.94 -17.05
CA THR A 230 -21.88 -10.25 -15.75
C THR A 230 -21.99 -11.25 -14.59
N PHE A 231 -21.48 -10.88 -13.42
CA PHE A 231 -21.67 -11.69 -12.22
C PHE A 231 -23.05 -11.46 -11.61
N LEU A 232 -23.95 -12.44 -11.78
CA LEU A 232 -25.24 -12.50 -11.12
C LEU A 232 -25.09 -12.66 -9.59
N ILE A 233 -25.91 -11.94 -8.83
CA ILE A 233 -25.88 -11.90 -7.36
C ILE A 233 -27.20 -12.44 -6.82
N GLN A 234 -27.13 -13.59 -6.13
CA GLN A 234 -28.29 -14.23 -5.50
C GLN A 234 -28.12 -14.29 -3.98
N SER A 235 -29.21 -14.04 -3.24
CA SER A 235 -29.21 -14.21 -1.79
C SER A 235 -29.22 -15.69 -1.43
N THR A 236 -28.27 -16.14 -0.62
CA THR A 236 -28.21 -17.51 -0.08
C THR A 236 -29.36 -17.87 0.87
N LYS A 237 -30.16 -16.87 1.25
CA LYS A 237 -31.47 -17.05 1.88
C LYS A 237 -32.50 -16.26 1.05
N PRO A 238 -33.37 -16.92 0.27
CA PRO A 238 -34.41 -16.20 -0.46
C PRO A 238 -35.33 -15.49 0.53
N THR A 239 -35.59 -14.21 0.30
CA THR A 239 -36.66 -13.50 1.00
C THR A 239 -37.98 -14.13 0.58
N LEU A 240 -38.69 -14.74 1.52
CA LEU A 240 -40.06 -15.21 1.26
C LEU A 240 -40.93 -13.99 0.95
N SER A 241 -41.29 -13.82 -0.32
CA SER A 241 -42.34 -12.90 -0.76
C SER A 241 -43.67 -13.40 -0.20
N ALA A 242 -44.09 -12.82 0.93
CA ALA A 242 -45.40 -13.09 1.51
C ALA A 242 -46.47 -12.45 0.61
N THR A 243 -47.00 -13.20 -0.35
CA THR A 243 -48.24 -12.83 -1.03
C THR A 243 -49.36 -12.80 0.02
N PRO A 244 -50.16 -11.71 0.12
CA PRO A 244 -51.28 -11.68 1.07
C PRO A 244 -52.32 -12.76 0.78
N ASP A 245 -52.50 -13.07 -0.50
CA ASP A 245 -53.47 -14.04 -1.01
C ASP A 245 -52.78 -15.26 -1.64
N GLY A 246 -53.42 -16.42 -1.49
CA GLY A 246 -52.89 -17.74 -1.89
C GLY A 246 -53.06 -18.09 -3.38
N SER A 247 -53.26 -17.11 -4.26
CA SER A 247 -53.37 -17.31 -5.71
C SER A 247 -51.99 -17.41 -6.34
N GLY A 248 -51.51 -18.64 -6.55
CA GLY A 248 -50.17 -18.94 -7.07
C GLY A 248 -49.94 -18.65 -8.56
N GLU A 249 -50.36 -17.50 -9.06
CA GLU A 249 -49.99 -17.02 -10.40
C GLU A 249 -48.74 -16.15 -10.30
N LEU A 250 -47.59 -16.69 -10.72
CA LEU A 250 -46.43 -15.87 -11.03
C LEU A 250 -46.76 -15.05 -12.29
N HIS A 251 -47.08 -13.77 -12.12
CA HIS A 251 -46.84 -12.82 -13.19
C HIS A 251 -45.34 -12.82 -13.52
N SER A 252 -45.00 -12.68 -14.79
CA SER A 252 -43.61 -12.55 -15.23
C SER A 252 -43.10 -11.15 -14.86
N GLU A 253 -42.66 -10.98 -13.62
CA GLU A 253 -42.07 -9.75 -13.11
C GLU A 253 -40.88 -9.33 -13.99
N GLU A 254 -40.72 -8.02 -14.19
CA GLU A 254 -39.60 -7.42 -14.92
C GLU A 254 -38.26 -7.92 -14.33
N ASN A 255 -37.25 -8.16 -15.18
CA ASN A 255 -36.01 -8.84 -14.79
C ASN A 255 -35.48 -8.36 -13.43
N THR A 256 -35.67 -9.20 -12.40
CA THR A 256 -35.40 -8.83 -11.01
C THR A 256 -33.95 -9.05 -10.61
N ASP A 257 -33.18 -9.74 -11.46
CA ASP A 257 -31.78 -10.08 -11.23
C ASP A 257 -30.92 -8.86 -10.95
N VAL A 258 -29.95 -9.03 -10.06
CA VAL A 258 -29.01 -7.99 -9.64
C VAL A 258 -27.60 -8.49 -9.94
N HIS A 259 -26.79 -7.65 -10.56
CA HIS A 259 -25.47 -7.98 -11.07
C HIS A 259 -24.40 -7.08 -10.45
N LEU A 260 -23.14 -7.54 -10.45
CA LEU A 260 -22.00 -6.65 -10.22
C LEU A 260 -21.78 -5.78 -11.47
N THR A 261 -21.51 -4.49 -11.27
CA THR A 261 -21.41 -3.53 -12.37
C THR A 261 -20.18 -3.76 -13.28
N VAL A 262 -20.43 -3.64 -14.58
CA VAL A 262 -19.42 -3.61 -15.66
C VAL A 262 -18.89 -2.19 -15.94
N SER A 263 -19.62 -1.14 -15.53
CA SER A 263 -19.26 0.26 -15.74
C SER A 263 -20.15 1.20 -14.93
N ALA A 264 -19.58 2.31 -14.45
CA ALA A 264 -20.29 3.41 -13.80
C ALA A 264 -21.00 4.36 -14.77
N GLN A 265 -20.72 4.29 -16.09
CA GLN A 265 -21.08 5.29 -17.11
C GLN A 265 -22.52 5.82 -17.00
N LEU A 266 -23.54 4.96 -17.03
CA LEU A 266 -24.95 5.40 -16.98
C LEU A 266 -25.31 6.19 -15.69
N HIS A 267 -24.63 5.92 -14.58
CA HIS A 267 -24.78 6.71 -13.35
C HIS A 267 -24.02 8.04 -13.42
N LEU A 268 -22.86 8.07 -14.08
CA LEU A 268 -22.09 9.28 -14.31
C LEU A 268 -22.79 10.23 -15.28
N GLU A 269 -23.42 9.73 -16.34
CA GLU A 269 -24.27 10.51 -17.26
C GLU A 269 -25.38 11.25 -16.47
N ALA A 270 -26.14 10.51 -15.65
CA ALA A 270 -27.22 11.08 -14.84
C ALA A 270 -26.72 12.13 -13.82
N LEU A 271 -25.53 11.93 -13.24
CA LEU A 271 -24.92 12.87 -12.29
C LEU A 271 -24.30 14.10 -12.98
N ALA A 272 -23.71 13.94 -14.17
CA ALA A 272 -23.10 15.01 -14.95
C ALA A 272 -24.13 16.09 -15.35
N LEU A 273 -25.38 15.70 -15.63
CA LEU A 273 -26.48 16.64 -15.90
C LEU A 273 -26.75 17.63 -14.75
N GLY A 274 -26.45 17.25 -13.50
CA GLY A 274 -26.60 18.11 -12.32
C GLY A 274 -25.31 18.77 -11.85
N MET A 275 -24.16 18.11 -12.05
CA MET A 275 -22.86 18.51 -11.49
C MET A 275 -21.86 19.06 -12.52
N GLY A 276 -22.20 19.00 -13.82
CA GLY A 276 -21.36 19.43 -14.94
C GLY A 276 -20.22 18.46 -15.30
N ARG A 277 -19.42 18.07 -14.30
CA ARG A 277 -18.26 17.18 -14.44
C ARG A 277 -18.12 16.24 -13.25
N VAL A 278 -18.15 14.93 -13.51
CA VAL A 278 -18.07 13.89 -12.46
C VAL A 278 -17.12 12.77 -12.85
N TYR A 279 -16.53 12.10 -11.85
CA TYR A 279 -15.71 10.92 -12.08
C TYR A 279 -15.80 9.90 -10.93
N SER A 280 -15.51 8.64 -11.24
CA SER A 280 -15.52 7.50 -10.32
C SER A 280 -14.22 6.69 -10.51
N LEU A 281 -13.66 6.20 -9.40
CA LEU A 281 -12.47 5.32 -9.37
C LEU A 281 -12.80 3.99 -8.68
N SER A 282 -13.89 3.36 -9.15
CA SER A 282 -14.61 2.28 -8.47
C SER A 282 -14.14 0.87 -8.87
N PRO A 283 -14.46 -0.15 -8.06
CA PRO A 283 -14.37 -1.55 -8.45
C PRO A 283 -15.36 -1.89 -9.58
N THR A 284 -14.85 -2.57 -10.59
CA THR A 284 -15.56 -2.96 -11.82
C THR A 284 -15.32 -4.44 -12.08
N PHE A 285 -16.33 -5.14 -12.56
CA PHE A 285 -16.34 -6.59 -12.66
C PHE A 285 -16.73 -7.07 -14.06
N ARG A 286 -16.05 -8.10 -14.57
CA ARG A 286 -16.39 -8.77 -15.84
C ARG A 286 -16.21 -10.28 -15.66
N ALA A 287 -17.20 -11.08 -16.06
CA ALA A 287 -17.20 -12.53 -15.85
C ALA A 287 -16.60 -13.34 -17.03
N GLU A 288 -16.07 -12.67 -18.06
CA GLU A 288 -15.44 -13.27 -19.25
C GLU A 288 -14.50 -14.45 -18.87
N PRO A 289 -14.64 -15.66 -19.48
CA PRO A 289 -13.93 -16.88 -19.09
C PRO A 289 -12.47 -16.90 -19.58
N SER A 290 -11.72 -15.86 -19.25
CA SER A 290 -10.54 -15.41 -19.99
C SER A 290 -9.28 -15.44 -19.13
N HIS A 291 -8.61 -16.59 -19.08
CA HIS A 291 -7.39 -16.79 -18.29
C HIS A 291 -6.11 -16.20 -18.92
N SER A 292 -6.19 -14.95 -19.40
CA SER A 292 -5.06 -14.20 -19.96
C SER A 292 -4.20 -13.56 -18.86
N ARG A 293 -3.00 -13.06 -19.21
CA ARG A 293 -2.17 -12.27 -18.28
C ARG A 293 -2.60 -10.80 -18.13
N PHE A 294 -3.61 -10.38 -18.90
CA PHE A 294 -4.06 -8.99 -19.00
C PHE A 294 -5.49 -8.78 -18.47
N HIS A 295 -6.26 -9.87 -18.31
CA HIS A 295 -7.65 -9.81 -17.85
C HIS A 295 -7.75 -10.12 -16.35
N LEU A 296 -8.69 -9.45 -15.70
CA LEU A 296 -9.03 -9.63 -14.29
C LEU A 296 -10.55 -9.60 -14.16
N ALA A 297 -11.12 -10.51 -13.36
CA ALA A 297 -12.55 -10.51 -13.09
C ALA A 297 -13.01 -9.36 -12.17
N GLU A 298 -12.08 -8.79 -11.40
CA GLU A 298 -12.23 -7.57 -10.60
C GLU A 298 -11.05 -6.64 -10.90
N PHE A 299 -11.34 -5.39 -11.25
CA PHE A 299 -10.34 -4.34 -11.43
C PHE A 299 -10.88 -3.00 -10.91
N LEU A 300 -10.07 -1.94 -11.00
CA LEU A 300 -10.55 -0.57 -10.77
C LEU A 300 -10.61 0.13 -12.13
N MET A 301 -11.76 0.73 -12.44
CA MET A 301 -11.91 1.57 -13.63
C MET A 301 -11.88 3.05 -13.21
N LEU A 302 -11.27 3.89 -14.05
CA LEU A 302 -11.35 5.35 -13.93
C LEU A 302 -12.32 5.81 -15.02
N GLU A 303 -13.50 6.25 -14.60
CA GLU A 303 -14.58 6.67 -15.49
C GLU A 303 -14.91 8.14 -15.20
N ALA A 304 -15.09 8.96 -16.23
CA ALA A 304 -15.29 10.40 -16.08
C ALA A 304 -16.24 10.93 -17.16
N GLU A 305 -17.20 11.76 -16.75
CA GLU A 305 -18.28 12.26 -17.60
C GLU A 305 -18.41 13.79 -17.48
N SER A 306 -18.71 14.47 -18.58
CA SER A 306 -18.62 15.93 -18.67
C SER A 306 -19.53 16.49 -19.78
N VAL A 307 -20.62 17.17 -19.38
CA VAL A 307 -21.59 17.83 -20.29
C VAL A 307 -20.99 18.96 -21.15
N LEU A 308 -19.73 19.32 -20.90
CA LEU A 308 -18.96 20.33 -21.63
C LEU A 308 -18.21 19.77 -22.85
N LEU A 309 -18.31 18.47 -23.15
CA LEU A 309 -17.65 17.83 -24.29
C LEU A 309 -18.67 17.59 -25.41
N ASP A 310 -18.64 18.44 -26.43
CA ASP A 310 -19.62 18.45 -27.54
C ASP A 310 -19.23 17.58 -28.75
N SER A 311 -18.01 17.05 -28.75
CA SER A 311 -17.38 16.44 -29.92
C SER A 311 -16.33 15.39 -29.52
N SER A 312 -16.15 14.38 -30.37
CA SER A 312 -15.13 13.34 -30.19
C SER A 312 -13.71 13.92 -30.18
N ALA A 313 -13.47 15.03 -30.89
CA ALA A 313 -12.20 15.75 -30.84
C ALA A 313 -11.93 16.33 -29.44
N ALA A 314 -12.90 17.03 -28.85
CA ALA A 314 -12.79 17.57 -27.49
C ALA A 314 -12.59 16.45 -26.46
N LEU A 315 -13.33 15.34 -26.59
CA LEU A 315 -13.18 14.15 -25.74
C LEU A 315 -11.76 13.55 -25.83
N CYS A 316 -11.24 13.33 -27.04
CA CYS A 316 -9.88 12.80 -27.23
C CYS A 316 -8.80 13.71 -26.62
N THR A 317 -8.88 15.03 -26.85
CA THR A 317 -7.93 16.00 -26.26
C THR A 317 -8.03 16.02 -24.73
N GLU A 318 -9.23 15.88 -24.17
CA GLU A 318 -9.42 15.84 -22.72
C GLU A 318 -8.84 14.56 -22.11
N MET A 319 -9.10 13.40 -22.72
CA MET A 319 -8.51 12.11 -22.32
C MET A 319 -6.98 12.12 -22.42
N GLU A 320 -6.43 12.59 -23.53
CA GLU A 320 -4.97 12.73 -23.73
C GLU A 320 -4.36 13.62 -22.63
N THR A 321 -4.97 14.78 -22.35
CA THR A 321 -4.47 15.70 -21.33
C THR A 321 -4.54 15.09 -19.93
N ILE A 322 -5.63 14.40 -19.57
CA ILE A 322 -5.75 13.71 -18.27
C ILE A 322 -4.66 12.65 -18.11
N VAL A 323 -4.44 11.80 -19.14
CA VAL A 323 -3.39 10.77 -19.11
C VAL A 323 -2.00 11.40 -19.03
N ALA A 324 -1.72 12.43 -19.83
CA ALA A 324 -0.45 13.16 -19.79
C ALA A 324 -0.19 13.80 -18.41
N SER A 325 -1.19 14.49 -17.83
CA SER A 325 -1.09 15.08 -16.49
C SER A 325 -0.83 14.04 -15.40
N ILE A 326 -1.46 12.85 -15.47
CA ILE A 326 -1.20 11.74 -14.53
C ILE A 326 0.22 11.21 -14.70
N VAL A 327 0.70 11.02 -15.94
CA VAL A 327 2.03 10.48 -16.21
C VAL A 327 3.14 11.46 -15.80
N SER A 328 3.05 12.75 -16.16
CA SER A 328 4.02 13.77 -15.74
C SER A 328 4.07 13.91 -14.21
N SER A 329 2.90 14.03 -13.56
CA SER A 329 2.77 14.05 -12.10
C SER A 329 3.35 12.81 -11.40
N PHE A 330 3.41 11.68 -12.11
CA PHE A 330 4.01 10.45 -11.61
C PHE A 330 5.54 10.44 -11.76
N LEU A 331 6.06 10.88 -12.92
CA LEU A 331 7.50 11.01 -13.15
C LEU A 331 8.14 12.03 -12.18
N GLU A 332 7.54 13.20 -12.01
CA GLU A 332 7.94 14.20 -11.01
C GLU A 332 8.02 13.63 -9.58
N LYS A 333 7.14 12.68 -9.25
CA LYS A 333 7.09 11.99 -7.95
C LYS A 333 8.11 10.86 -7.81
N LEU A 334 8.72 10.41 -8.90
CA LEU A 334 9.90 9.55 -8.89
C LEU A 334 11.17 10.39 -8.77
N ASP A 335 11.30 11.46 -9.56
CA ASP A 335 12.52 12.30 -9.59
C ASP A 335 12.73 13.04 -8.26
N SER A 336 11.66 13.59 -7.66
CA SER A 336 11.70 14.19 -6.31
C SER A 336 11.98 13.20 -5.18
N ARG A 337 12.08 11.89 -5.48
CA ARG A 337 12.55 10.83 -4.57
C ARG A 337 13.89 10.24 -5.00
N ALA A 338 14.32 10.46 -6.24
CA ALA A 338 15.64 10.08 -6.73
C ALA A 338 16.74 10.95 -6.11
N SER A 339 16.45 12.22 -5.79
CA SER A 339 17.34 13.12 -5.05
C SER A 339 17.68 12.62 -3.64
N ASP A 340 16.79 11.85 -3.00
CA ASP A 340 17.05 11.21 -1.70
C ASP A 340 17.81 9.88 -1.82
N LEU A 341 17.91 9.29 -3.02
CA LEU A 341 18.36 7.91 -3.25
C LEU A 341 19.78 7.85 -3.84
N PRO A 342 20.78 7.33 -3.10
CA PRO A 342 22.11 7.14 -3.66
C PRO A 342 22.11 6.10 -4.80
N VAL A 343 22.41 6.61 -6.00
CA VAL A 343 22.88 5.91 -7.21
C VAL A 343 21.88 4.97 -7.92
N ARG A 344 21.48 5.44 -9.12
CA ARG A 344 21.23 4.70 -10.37
C ARG A 344 21.30 3.16 -10.29
N CYS A 345 20.16 2.51 -10.00
CA CYS A 345 19.88 1.13 -10.38
C CYS A 345 18.36 0.86 -10.36
N PHE A 346 17.94 -0.27 -10.96
CA PHE A 346 16.56 -0.83 -10.94
C PHE A 346 15.41 -0.13 -11.70
N LEU A 347 15.58 1.04 -12.33
CA LEU A 347 14.49 1.64 -13.15
C LEU A 347 14.21 0.93 -14.50
N LEU A 348 15.03 -0.06 -14.89
CA LEU A 348 15.01 -0.67 -16.24
C LEU A 348 14.46 -2.12 -16.29
N HIS A 349 13.84 -2.63 -15.23
CA HIS A 349 13.33 -4.02 -15.16
C HIS A 349 11.91 -4.18 -14.60
N LEU A 350 11.10 -3.11 -14.61
CA LEU A 350 9.68 -3.15 -14.21
C LEU A 350 8.69 -3.14 -15.40
N PHE A 351 9.20 -3.14 -16.63
CA PHE A 351 8.45 -3.45 -17.85
C PHE A 351 9.08 -4.65 -18.55
N PHE A 352 8.61 -5.87 -18.27
CA PHE A 352 8.42 -7.01 -19.19
C PHE A 352 7.80 -8.23 -18.47
#